data_AF-A0A497S3J2-F1
#
_entry.id   AF-A0A497S3J2-F1
#
_cell.length_a   1.000
_cell.length_b   1.000
_cell.length_c   1.000
_cell.angle_alpha   90.00
_cell.angle_beta   90.00
_cell.angle_gamma   90.00
#
_symmetry.space_group_name_H-M   'P 1'
#
loop_
_entity.id
_entity.type
_entity.pdbx_description
1 polymer ?
#
loop_
_entity_poly.entity_id
_entity_poly.type
_entity_poly.pdbx_seq_one_letter_code
_entity_poly.pdbx_strand_id
1 'polypeptide(L)'
;DTNGVRIANDIKYLKALKDAGMDAFYLQFDGLDDEIYRKLRGANLLNTKLRAIENIRRLEWRCVVLVVTLVKGVNDDQVGGIIKFAVENSDVITCVNFQPISFSGRANKIEREKKRITTDEFIDLVEKQTKGKIKREYFYPVPSMVPISKFIEANIQEPTTKLSTHPCCGVGTYIIIDDNNNYKPINEIVDVDRFLDVIQHGSEELRKRGSISTGTKLKLLINLLKSSAKNINDPRRRELILNLLKSGEYDDAAKFHENAIMIGCMHFMDPWNFDIERVQRCVIHYSLPDGRIIPFCSYNNLHREAVEKRFSIPLNKTSTRQ
;
A
#
# COMPACT_ATOMS: atom_id res chain seq x y z
N ASP A 1 0.72 3.40 -12.15
CA ASP A 1 0.71 1.92 -12.31
C ASP A 1 1.43 1.48 -13.57
N THR A 2 2.08 0.32 -13.55
CA THR A 2 2.78 -0.24 -14.70
C THR A 2 2.76 -1.77 -14.71
N ASN A 3 2.67 -2.37 -15.90
CA ASN A 3 2.91 -3.80 -16.09
C ASN A 3 4.40 -4.13 -16.27
N GLY A 4 5.31 -3.14 -16.20
CA GLY A 4 6.75 -3.35 -16.28
C GLY A 4 7.31 -3.52 -17.69
N VAL A 5 6.50 -3.79 -18.72
CA VAL A 5 7.00 -4.16 -20.07
C VAL A 5 7.84 -3.03 -20.68
N ARG A 6 7.34 -1.80 -20.69
CA ARG A 6 8.05 -0.68 -21.31
C ARG A 6 9.32 -0.31 -20.53
N ILE A 7 9.24 -0.23 -19.21
CA ILE A 7 10.38 0.13 -18.37
C ILE A 7 11.46 -0.97 -18.30
N ALA A 8 11.12 -2.22 -18.58
CA ALA A 8 12.08 -3.30 -18.73
C ALA A 8 12.90 -3.22 -20.03
N ASN A 9 12.31 -2.67 -21.10
CA ASN A 9 12.90 -2.70 -22.45
C ASN A 9 13.40 -1.33 -22.93
N ASP A 10 12.96 -0.23 -22.29
CA ASP A 10 13.31 1.14 -22.67
C ASP A 10 13.79 1.94 -21.44
N ILE A 11 15.10 1.86 -21.19
CA ILE A 11 15.75 2.58 -20.09
C ILE A 11 15.73 4.10 -20.30
N LYS A 12 15.66 4.57 -21.56
CA LYS A 12 15.57 6.01 -21.86
C LYS A 12 14.22 6.55 -21.42
N TYR A 13 13.14 5.81 -21.69
CA TYR A 13 11.82 6.14 -21.17
C TYR A 13 11.78 6.11 -19.64
N LEU A 14 12.37 5.09 -19.01
CA LEU A 14 12.45 5.03 -17.56
C LEU A 14 13.21 6.24 -16.97
N LYS A 15 14.33 6.64 -17.58
CA LYS A 15 15.06 7.85 -17.20
C LYS A 15 14.21 9.11 -17.38
N ALA A 16 13.49 9.23 -18.49
CA ALA A 16 12.60 10.37 -18.71
C ALA A 16 11.49 10.48 -17.64
N LEU A 17 10.98 9.34 -17.13
CA LEU A 17 10.07 9.35 -15.99
C LEU A 17 10.74 9.86 -14.70
N LYS A 18 12.02 9.53 -14.49
CA LYS A 18 12.81 10.03 -13.35
C LYS A 18 12.97 11.53 -13.43
N ASP A 19 13.42 12.00 -14.58
CA ASP A 19 13.70 13.40 -14.83
C ASP A 19 12.41 14.25 -14.79
N ALA A 20 11.25 13.64 -15.07
CA ALA A 20 9.94 14.28 -14.93
C ALA A 20 9.41 14.36 -13.49
N GLY A 21 10.13 13.79 -12.51
CA GLY A 21 9.76 13.88 -11.09
C GLY A 21 8.66 12.90 -10.65
N MET A 22 8.56 11.73 -11.28
CA MET A 22 7.68 10.68 -10.76
C MET A 22 8.18 10.20 -9.38
N ASP A 23 7.28 9.73 -8.51
CA ASP A 23 7.65 9.33 -7.15
C ASP A 23 7.80 7.81 -6.96
N ALA A 24 6.90 7.01 -7.56
CA ALA A 24 6.79 5.59 -7.23
C ALA A 24 6.31 4.73 -8.41
N PHE A 25 6.72 3.46 -8.41
CA PHE A 25 6.28 2.45 -9.37
C PHE A 25 5.34 1.44 -8.72
N TYR A 26 4.05 1.48 -9.08
CA TYR A 26 3.12 0.39 -8.79
C TYR A 26 3.28 -0.69 -9.87
N LEU A 27 4.13 -1.68 -9.60
CA LEU A 27 4.55 -2.71 -10.54
C LEU A 27 3.72 -3.99 -10.36
N GLN A 28 2.99 -4.40 -11.39
CA GLN A 28 2.30 -5.69 -11.39
C GLN A 28 3.31 -6.84 -11.27
N PHE A 29 3.19 -7.64 -10.20
CA PHE A 29 4.08 -8.74 -9.85
C PHE A 29 3.25 -9.86 -9.20
N ASP A 30 2.77 -10.85 -9.97
CA ASP A 30 1.81 -11.83 -9.45
C ASP A 30 2.47 -13.06 -8.82
N GLY A 31 3.76 -13.29 -9.05
CA GLY A 31 4.41 -14.51 -8.59
C GLY A 31 5.88 -14.60 -8.98
N LEU A 32 6.48 -15.71 -8.59
CA LEU A 32 7.90 -16.05 -8.74
C LEU A 32 8.15 -17.13 -9.79
N ASP A 33 7.12 -17.53 -10.54
CA ASP A 33 7.23 -18.43 -11.69
C ASP A 33 6.36 -17.94 -12.86
N ASP A 34 6.71 -18.35 -14.07
CA ASP A 34 5.97 -17.97 -15.28
C ASP A 34 4.65 -18.73 -15.46
N GLU A 35 4.39 -19.81 -14.71
CA GLU A 35 3.10 -20.50 -14.79
C GLU A 35 1.97 -19.60 -14.27
N ILE A 36 2.23 -18.88 -13.19
CA ILE A 36 1.32 -17.87 -12.63
C ILE A 36 1.03 -16.78 -13.65
N TYR A 37 2.06 -16.21 -14.28
CA TYR A 37 1.87 -15.17 -15.29
C TYR A 37 1.14 -15.69 -16.53
N ARG A 38 1.39 -16.93 -16.98
CA ARG A 38 0.60 -17.54 -18.05
C ARG A 38 -0.87 -17.67 -17.68
N LYS A 39 -1.18 -18.13 -16.46
CA LYS A 39 -2.57 -18.29 -15.99
C LYS A 39 -3.30 -16.95 -15.85
N LEU A 40 -2.64 -15.93 -15.31
CA LEU A 40 -3.28 -14.66 -14.96
C LEU A 40 -3.20 -13.60 -16.05
N ARG A 41 -2.15 -13.63 -16.89
CA ARG A 41 -1.82 -12.59 -17.87
C ARG A 41 -1.64 -13.11 -19.29
N GLY A 42 -1.61 -14.43 -19.50
CA GLY A 42 -1.48 -15.04 -20.82
C GLY A 42 -0.08 -14.98 -21.44
N ALA A 43 0.96 -14.66 -20.66
CA ALA A 43 2.34 -14.53 -21.16
C ALA A 43 3.37 -14.87 -20.07
N ASN A 44 4.58 -15.25 -20.49
CA ASN A 44 5.75 -15.34 -19.61
C ASN A 44 6.25 -13.91 -19.31
N LEU A 45 6.22 -13.51 -18.05
CA LEU A 45 6.47 -12.12 -17.65
C LEU A 45 7.43 -11.99 -16.46
N LEU A 46 7.82 -13.06 -15.78
CA LEU A 46 8.70 -12.97 -14.61
C LEU A 46 10.02 -12.26 -14.95
N ASN A 47 10.71 -12.71 -16.00
CA ASN A 47 11.95 -12.09 -16.44
C ASN A 47 11.77 -10.61 -16.80
N THR A 48 10.62 -10.24 -17.36
CA THR A 48 10.28 -8.83 -17.63
C THR A 48 10.20 -8.03 -16.33
N LYS A 49 9.62 -8.60 -15.26
CA LYS A 49 9.54 -7.93 -13.94
C LYS A 49 10.93 -7.76 -13.32
N LEU A 50 11.74 -8.81 -13.36
CA LEU A 50 13.09 -8.78 -12.82
C LEU A 50 13.96 -7.73 -13.54
N ARG A 51 13.88 -7.66 -14.88
CA ARG A 51 14.56 -6.60 -15.65
C ARG A 51 14.04 -5.20 -15.33
N ALA A 52 12.73 -5.03 -15.13
CA ALA A 52 12.18 -3.73 -14.74
C ALA A 52 12.74 -3.27 -13.39
N ILE A 53 12.76 -4.16 -12.38
CA ILE A 53 13.33 -3.88 -11.06
C ILE A 53 14.82 -3.54 -11.17
N GLU A 54 15.56 -4.30 -11.96
CA GLU A 54 17.00 -4.06 -12.17
C GLU A 54 17.27 -2.73 -12.89
N ASN A 55 16.47 -2.35 -13.88
CA ASN A 55 16.60 -1.05 -14.53
C ASN A 55 16.30 0.10 -13.56
N ILE A 56 15.30 -0.05 -12.68
CA ILE A 56 14.99 0.93 -11.63
C ILE A 56 16.17 1.06 -10.65
N ARG A 57 16.76 -0.07 -10.24
CA ARG A 57 17.95 -0.13 -9.38
C ARG A 57 19.13 0.61 -10.00
N ARG A 58 19.41 0.41 -11.29
CA ARG A 58 20.51 1.09 -12.01
C ARG A 58 20.37 2.60 -12.08
N LEU A 59 19.15 3.11 -11.97
CA LEU A 59 18.90 4.55 -11.89
C LEU A 59 18.89 5.04 -10.44
N GLU A 60 19.30 4.22 -9.46
CA GLU A 60 19.33 4.58 -8.04
C GLU A 60 18.00 5.16 -7.57
N TRP A 61 16.90 4.56 -8.03
CA TRP A 61 15.57 5.03 -7.73
C TRP A 61 14.86 4.06 -6.81
N ARG A 62 14.49 4.58 -5.64
CA ARG A 62 13.78 3.87 -4.59
C ARG A 62 12.28 4.14 -4.69
N CYS A 63 11.45 3.16 -4.32
CA CYS A 63 9.98 3.19 -4.25
C CYS A 63 9.27 2.37 -5.34
N VAL A 64 9.58 1.07 -5.36
CA VAL A 64 8.77 0.07 -6.06
C VAL A 64 7.76 -0.53 -5.09
N VAL A 65 6.48 -0.47 -5.47
CA VAL A 65 5.38 -1.20 -4.85
C VAL A 65 5.08 -2.42 -5.70
N LEU A 66 5.33 -3.61 -5.17
CA LEU A 66 4.89 -4.85 -5.82
C LEU A 66 3.38 -4.97 -5.65
N VAL A 67 2.66 -5.05 -6.77
CA VAL A 67 1.21 -5.22 -6.80
C VAL A 67 0.90 -6.65 -7.22
N VAL A 68 0.41 -7.45 -6.27
CA VAL A 68 0.19 -8.89 -6.46
C VAL A 68 -1.31 -9.15 -6.61
N THR A 69 -1.78 -9.57 -7.79
CA THR A 69 -3.15 -10.09 -7.87
C THR A 69 -3.18 -11.49 -7.27
N LEU A 70 -3.84 -11.65 -6.13
CA LEU A 70 -3.84 -12.90 -5.36
C LEU A 70 -5.08 -13.74 -5.68
N VAL A 71 -4.86 -15.00 -6.07
CA VAL A 71 -5.90 -15.93 -6.53
C VAL A 71 -5.69 -17.30 -5.90
N LYS A 72 -6.75 -17.83 -5.27
CA LYS A 72 -6.72 -19.14 -4.61
C LYS A 72 -6.45 -20.27 -5.60
N GLY A 73 -5.53 -21.16 -5.23
CA GLY A 73 -5.07 -22.27 -6.06
C GLY A 73 -4.22 -21.87 -7.27
N VAL A 74 -3.75 -20.61 -7.33
CA VAL A 74 -2.88 -20.14 -8.43
C VAL A 74 -1.54 -19.65 -7.90
N ASN A 75 -1.55 -18.72 -6.94
CA ASN A 75 -0.34 -18.09 -6.39
C ASN A 75 -0.45 -17.81 -4.89
N ASP A 76 -1.47 -18.34 -4.23
CA ASP A 76 -1.72 -18.15 -2.80
C ASP A 76 -0.71 -18.86 -1.90
N ASP A 77 0.03 -19.83 -2.44
CA ASP A 77 1.18 -20.48 -1.82
C ASP A 77 2.49 -19.67 -1.90
N GLN A 78 2.51 -18.54 -2.63
CA GLN A 78 3.70 -17.72 -2.84
C GLN A 78 3.77 -16.43 -2.01
N VAL A 79 2.78 -16.16 -1.15
CA VAL A 79 2.73 -14.95 -0.30
C VAL A 79 4.05 -14.74 0.47
N GLY A 80 4.52 -15.76 1.19
CA GLY A 80 5.77 -15.69 1.94
C GLY A 80 7.01 -15.59 1.04
N GLY A 81 6.98 -16.24 -0.12
CA GLY A 81 8.06 -16.16 -1.11
C GLY A 81 8.21 -14.76 -1.69
N ILE A 82 7.09 -14.09 -2.01
CA ILE A 82 7.09 -12.70 -2.51
C ILE A 82 7.56 -11.74 -1.42
N ILE A 83 7.14 -11.92 -0.16
CA ILE A 83 7.65 -11.14 0.97
C ILE A 83 9.17 -11.31 1.08
N LYS A 84 9.67 -12.54 1.00
CA LYS A 84 11.12 -12.81 1.03
C LYS A 84 11.85 -12.13 -0.14
N PHE A 85 11.30 -12.23 -1.35
CA PHE A 85 11.84 -11.54 -2.53
C PHE A 85 11.91 -10.03 -2.33
N ALA A 86 10.89 -9.43 -1.70
CA ALA A 86 10.88 -8.00 -1.38
C ALA A 86 11.97 -7.63 -0.36
N VAL A 87 12.20 -8.46 0.67
CA VAL A 87 13.29 -8.30 1.64
C VAL A 87 14.65 -8.37 0.93
N GLU A 88 14.85 -9.35 0.04
CA GLU A 88 16.09 -9.52 -0.74
C GLU A 88 16.34 -8.37 -1.74
N ASN A 89 15.33 -7.55 -2.03
CA ASN A 89 15.39 -6.41 -2.95
C ASN A 89 14.93 -5.10 -2.26
N SER A 90 15.17 -4.97 -0.95
CA SER A 90 14.72 -3.83 -0.14
C SER A 90 15.42 -2.51 -0.46
N ASP A 91 16.45 -2.57 -1.32
CA ASP A 91 17.13 -1.41 -1.88
C ASP A 91 16.22 -0.59 -2.81
N VAL A 92 15.28 -1.26 -3.49
CA VAL A 92 14.32 -0.63 -4.41
C VAL A 92 12.86 -0.82 -3.98
N ILE A 93 12.53 -1.96 -3.36
CA ILE A 93 11.16 -2.31 -2.99
C ILE A 93 10.81 -1.76 -1.61
N THR A 94 9.74 -0.99 -1.52
CA THR A 94 9.26 -0.35 -0.28
C THR A 94 7.89 -0.86 0.17
N CYS A 95 7.18 -1.60 -0.68
CA CYS A 95 5.87 -2.14 -0.35
C CYS A 95 5.55 -3.38 -1.18
N VAL A 96 4.85 -4.33 -0.56
CA VAL A 96 4.15 -5.42 -1.23
C VAL A 96 2.67 -5.27 -0.92
N ASN A 97 1.88 -4.94 -1.93
CA ASN A 97 0.44 -4.78 -1.83
C ASN A 97 -0.28 -5.93 -2.53
N PHE A 98 -0.82 -6.84 -1.73
CA PHE A 98 -1.65 -7.94 -2.20
C PHE A 98 -3.06 -7.44 -2.51
N GLN A 99 -3.60 -7.90 -3.63
CA GLN A 99 -4.91 -7.51 -4.12
C GLN A 99 -5.67 -8.79 -4.46
N PRO A 100 -6.44 -9.35 -3.52
CA PRO A 100 -7.29 -10.48 -3.82
C PRO A 100 -8.20 -10.17 -5.01
N ILE A 101 -8.36 -11.17 -5.88
CA ILE A 101 -9.14 -11.00 -7.11
C ILE A 101 -10.58 -10.54 -6.81
N SER A 102 -10.98 -9.46 -7.49
CA SER A 102 -12.38 -9.04 -7.61
C SER A 102 -12.95 -9.59 -8.91
N PHE A 103 -14.17 -10.11 -8.83
CA PHE A 103 -14.85 -10.73 -9.96
C PHE A 103 -15.78 -9.73 -10.63
N SER A 104 -15.41 -9.19 -11.79
CA SER A 104 -16.28 -8.30 -12.58
C SER A 104 -16.60 -8.89 -13.94
N GLY A 105 -17.69 -8.41 -14.56
CA GLY A 105 -18.10 -8.85 -15.89
C GLY A 105 -18.60 -10.31 -15.90
N ARG A 106 -17.93 -11.18 -16.67
CA ARG A 106 -18.42 -12.53 -17.04
C ARG A 106 -18.08 -13.65 -16.03
N ALA A 107 -17.56 -13.32 -14.86
CA ALA A 107 -17.24 -14.31 -13.84
C ALA A 107 -18.50 -15.00 -13.30
N ASN A 108 -18.46 -16.32 -13.10
CA ASN A 108 -19.58 -17.06 -12.52
C ASN A 108 -19.39 -17.36 -11.02
N LYS A 109 -20.49 -17.73 -10.32
CA LYS A 109 -20.50 -17.99 -8.87
C LYS A 109 -19.53 -19.11 -8.43
N ILE A 110 -19.33 -20.12 -9.28
CA ILE A 110 -18.46 -21.27 -8.98
C ILE A 110 -16.99 -20.85 -9.03
N GLU A 111 -16.60 -20.08 -10.04
CA GLU A 111 -15.25 -19.53 -10.13
C GLU A 111 -14.94 -18.62 -8.95
N ARG A 112 -15.92 -17.80 -8.54
CA ARG A 112 -15.81 -16.95 -7.36
C ARG A 112 -15.47 -17.74 -6.10
N GLU A 113 -16.28 -18.76 -5.78
CA GLU A 113 -16.10 -19.55 -4.56
C GLU A 113 -14.77 -20.31 -4.53
N LYS A 114 -14.30 -20.76 -5.70
CA LYS A 114 -13.04 -21.49 -5.80
C LYS A 114 -11.79 -20.60 -5.77
N LYS A 115 -11.89 -19.36 -6.27
CA LYS A 115 -10.72 -18.51 -6.54
C LYS A 115 -10.57 -17.32 -5.57
N ARG A 116 -11.63 -16.95 -4.84
CA ARG A 116 -11.59 -15.81 -3.92
C ARG A 116 -10.67 -16.06 -2.73
N ILE A 117 -9.97 -15.01 -2.32
CA ILE A 117 -9.28 -14.91 -1.05
C ILE A 117 -9.84 -13.70 -0.31
N THR A 118 -10.23 -13.90 0.94
CA THR A 118 -10.63 -12.83 1.86
C THR A 118 -9.41 -12.17 2.48
N THR A 119 -9.59 -10.98 3.05
CA THR A 119 -8.52 -10.32 3.81
C THR A 119 -8.04 -11.17 4.99
N ASP A 120 -8.95 -11.86 5.68
CA ASP A 120 -8.60 -12.78 6.76
C ASP A 120 -7.77 -13.97 6.30
N GLU A 121 -8.17 -14.62 5.19
CA GLU A 121 -7.38 -15.70 4.60
C GLU A 121 -5.99 -15.22 4.16
N PHE A 122 -5.89 -14.01 3.61
CA PHE A 122 -4.58 -13.42 3.28
C PHE A 122 -3.69 -13.29 4.52
N ILE A 123 -4.23 -12.78 5.64
CA ILE A 123 -3.46 -12.63 6.88
C ILE A 123 -2.99 -14.01 7.39
N ASP A 124 -3.87 -15.02 7.35
CA ASP A 124 -3.51 -16.38 7.74
C ASP A 124 -2.43 -16.99 6.83
N LEU A 125 -2.47 -16.70 5.52
CA LEU A 125 -1.43 -17.11 4.57
C LEU A 125 -0.09 -16.43 4.89
N VAL A 126 -0.08 -15.14 5.23
CA VAL A 126 1.14 -14.44 5.65
C VAL A 126 1.73 -15.10 6.89
N GLU A 127 0.94 -15.30 7.94
CA GLU A 127 1.43 -15.90 9.19
C GLU A 127 1.94 -17.32 8.96
N LYS A 128 1.18 -18.16 8.26
CA LYS A 128 1.57 -19.54 7.93
C LYS A 128 2.87 -19.59 7.13
N GLN A 129 2.99 -18.80 6.05
CA GLN A 129 4.13 -18.87 5.13
C GLN A 129 5.36 -18.15 5.64
N THR A 130 5.21 -17.21 6.58
CA THR A 130 6.33 -16.62 7.33
C THR A 130 6.68 -17.42 8.59
N LYS A 131 6.04 -18.58 8.81
CA LYS A 131 6.25 -19.47 9.96
C LYS A 131 6.04 -18.74 11.30
N GLY A 132 5.01 -17.91 11.38
CA GLY A 132 4.65 -17.14 12.57
C GLY A 132 5.49 -15.88 12.80
N LYS A 133 6.42 -15.55 11.89
CA LYS A 133 7.27 -14.37 12.03
C LYS A 133 6.47 -13.06 11.85
N ILE A 134 5.50 -13.03 10.93
CA ILE A 134 4.53 -11.94 10.85
C ILE A 134 3.20 -12.49 11.34
N LYS A 135 2.78 -12.09 12.54
CA LYS A 135 1.58 -12.62 13.18
C LYS A 135 0.30 -11.96 12.67
N ARG A 136 -0.80 -12.68 12.80
CA ARG A 136 -2.14 -12.17 12.46
C ARG A 136 -2.50 -10.88 13.20
N GLU A 137 -2.13 -10.79 14.47
CA GLU A 137 -2.38 -9.62 15.34
C GLU A 137 -1.60 -8.35 14.91
N TYR A 138 -0.62 -8.45 14.01
CA TYR A 138 0.19 -7.31 13.56
C TYR A 138 -0.44 -6.54 12.40
N PHE A 139 -1.60 -6.97 11.90
CA PHE A 139 -2.32 -6.32 10.81
C PHE A 139 -3.36 -5.34 11.33
N TYR A 140 -3.28 -4.12 10.81
CA TYR A 140 -4.19 -3.03 11.16
C TYR A 140 -5.00 -2.61 9.94
N PRO A 141 -6.31 -2.31 10.08
CA PRO A 141 -7.04 -1.61 9.05
C PRO A 141 -6.31 -0.33 8.63
N VAL A 142 -6.29 -0.01 7.34
CA VAL A 142 -5.69 1.24 6.84
C VAL A 142 -6.09 2.51 7.62
N PRO A 143 -7.37 2.74 8.00
CA PRO A 143 -7.75 3.93 8.77
C PRO A 143 -7.20 3.97 10.19
N SER A 144 -6.56 2.92 10.72
CA SER A 144 -5.91 2.94 12.03
C SER A 144 -4.78 3.97 12.13
N MET A 145 -4.27 4.47 11.00
CA MET A 145 -3.23 5.52 10.95
C MET A 145 -3.79 6.94 10.97
N VAL A 146 -5.12 7.12 10.87
CA VAL A 146 -5.77 8.45 10.96
C VAL A 146 -5.42 9.24 12.22
N PRO A 147 -5.26 8.64 13.42
CA PRO A 147 -4.81 9.36 14.62
C PRO A 147 -3.50 10.13 14.40
N ILE A 148 -2.55 9.57 13.63
CA ILE A 148 -1.27 10.21 13.32
C ILE A 148 -1.49 11.49 12.51
N SER A 149 -2.27 11.42 11.42
CA SER A 149 -2.61 12.61 10.61
C SER A 149 -3.31 13.69 11.44
N LYS A 150 -4.27 13.29 12.30
CA LYS A 150 -4.98 14.21 13.20
C LYS A 150 -4.06 14.86 14.22
N PHE A 151 -3.10 14.11 14.75
CA PHE A 151 -2.10 14.64 15.67
C PHE A 151 -1.19 15.65 14.99
N ILE A 152 -0.67 15.32 13.80
CA ILE A 152 0.17 16.23 13.02
C ILE A 152 -0.60 17.52 12.72
N GLU A 153 -1.83 17.43 12.20
CA GLU A 153 -2.70 18.60 11.95
C GLU A 153 -2.94 19.42 13.22
N ALA A 154 -3.18 18.77 14.36
CA ALA A 154 -3.32 19.47 15.64
C ALA A 154 -2.02 20.12 16.12
N ASN A 155 -0.86 19.59 15.73
CA ASN A 155 0.44 20.16 16.07
C ASN A 155 0.79 21.35 15.16
N ILE A 156 0.81 21.14 13.84
CA ILE A 156 1.26 22.14 12.85
C ILE A 156 0.16 23.15 12.48
N GLN A 157 -1.09 22.90 12.85
CA GLN A 157 -2.26 23.74 12.56
C GLN A 157 -2.60 23.86 11.07
N GLU A 158 -2.18 22.90 10.26
CA GLU A 158 -2.47 22.83 8.83
C GLU A 158 -3.17 21.51 8.47
N PRO A 159 -4.12 21.52 7.51
CA PRO A 159 -4.77 20.30 7.07
C PRO A 159 -3.77 19.31 6.49
N THR A 160 -3.80 18.07 6.98
CA THR A 160 -3.01 16.97 6.43
C THR A 160 -3.88 15.95 5.73
N THR A 161 -3.27 15.22 4.78
CA THR A 161 -3.89 14.07 4.12
C THR A 161 -4.18 12.98 5.14
N LYS A 162 -5.42 12.48 5.13
CA LYS A 162 -5.88 11.41 6.02
C LYS A 162 -6.14 10.16 5.19
N LEU A 163 -5.44 9.07 5.51
CA LEU A 163 -5.68 7.76 4.89
C LEU A 163 -6.91 7.11 5.54
N SER A 164 -8.11 7.65 5.29
CA SER A 164 -9.34 7.38 6.06
C SER A 164 -10.34 6.43 5.39
N THR A 165 -9.87 5.52 4.53
CA THR A 165 -10.74 4.55 3.84
C THR A 165 -11.56 3.69 4.81
N HIS A 166 -12.59 2.99 4.30
CA HIS A 166 -13.37 2.07 5.11
C HIS A 166 -12.49 0.93 5.67
N PRO A 167 -12.64 0.51 6.95
CA PRO A 167 -11.78 -0.52 7.56
C PRO A 167 -11.72 -1.84 6.77
N CYS A 168 -12.83 -2.25 6.15
CA CYS A 168 -12.90 -3.45 5.31
C CYS A 168 -12.26 -3.30 3.92
N CYS A 169 -11.74 -2.13 3.54
CA CYS A 169 -11.07 -1.95 2.25
C CYS A 169 -9.67 -2.53 2.24
N GLY A 170 -8.94 -2.42 3.34
CA GLY A 170 -7.59 -2.94 3.38
C GLY A 170 -6.97 -2.95 4.75
N VAL A 171 -5.94 -3.76 4.88
CA VAL A 171 -5.12 -3.93 6.07
C VAL A 171 -3.66 -3.77 5.69
N GLY A 172 -2.83 -3.44 6.67
CA GLY A 172 -1.39 -3.39 6.48
C GLY A 172 -0.62 -3.58 7.76
N THR A 173 0.64 -3.97 7.59
CA THR A 173 1.67 -4.01 8.61
C THR A 173 3.01 -3.57 8.01
N TYR A 174 4.02 -3.40 8.85
CA TYR A 174 5.37 -3.08 8.41
C TYR A 174 6.35 -4.12 8.92
N ILE A 175 7.34 -4.43 8.07
CA ILE A 175 8.56 -5.12 8.49
C ILE A 175 9.74 -4.17 8.37
N ILE A 176 10.63 -4.21 9.35
CA ILE A 176 11.86 -3.42 9.40
C ILE A 176 13.02 -4.33 9.02
N ILE A 177 13.75 -3.94 7.99
CA ILE A 177 14.90 -4.67 7.45
C ILE A 177 16.16 -4.26 8.23
N ASP A 178 17.00 -5.23 8.60
CA ASP A 178 18.33 -4.98 9.15
C ASP A 178 19.43 -5.12 8.09
N ASP A 179 20.65 -4.74 8.44
CA ASP A 179 21.79 -4.71 7.51
C ASP A 179 22.19 -6.11 6.98
N ASN A 180 21.65 -7.19 7.57
CA ASN A 180 21.91 -8.57 7.16
C ASN A 180 20.76 -9.16 6.33
N ASN A 181 19.86 -8.34 5.78
CA ASN A 181 18.64 -8.76 5.08
C ASN A 181 17.71 -9.65 5.93
N ASN A 182 17.83 -9.61 7.25
CA ASN A 182 16.78 -10.11 8.11
C ASN A 182 15.75 -9.01 8.33
N TYR A 183 14.62 -9.37 8.92
CA TYR A 183 13.58 -8.41 9.22
C TYR A 183 12.90 -8.71 10.54
N LYS A 184 12.27 -7.70 11.13
CA LYS A 184 11.36 -7.81 12.28
C LYS A 184 10.06 -7.08 12.00
N PRO A 185 8.89 -7.61 12.39
CA PRO A 185 7.65 -6.86 12.37
C PRO A 185 7.76 -5.58 13.19
N ILE A 186 7.07 -4.51 12.77
CA ILE A 186 7.06 -3.24 13.50
C ILE A 186 6.56 -3.40 14.93
N ASN A 187 5.63 -4.33 15.17
CA ASN A 187 5.07 -4.63 16.50
C ASN A 187 6.10 -5.18 17.51
N GLU A 188 7.22 -5.74 17.06
CA GLU A 188 8.31 -6.15 17.96
C GLU A 188 9.18 -4.95 18.40
N ILE A 189 9.08 -3.85 17.66
CA ILE A 189 9.87 -2.63 17.86
C ILE A 189 9.02 -1.53 18.50
N VAL A 190 7.72 -1.51 18.19
CA VAL A 190 6.75 -0.51 18.64
C VAL A 190 5.55 -1.21 19.26
N ASP A 191 5.17 -0.83 20.47
CA ASP A 191 3.84 -1.15 21.02
C ASP A 191 2.81 -0.29 20.26
N VAL A 192 2.41 -0.79 19.08
CA VAL A 192 1.59 -0.04 18.10
C VAL A 192 0.24 0.34 18.71
N ASP A 193 -0.40 -0.55 19.47
CA ASP A 193 -1.69 -0.29 20.08
C ASP A 193 -1.61 0.85 21.08
N ARG A 194 -0.67 0.79 22.05
CA ARG A 194 -0.45 1.91 22.97
C ARG A 194 0.00 3.18 22.25
N PHE A 195 0.83 3.05 21.23
CA PHE A 195 1.30 4.20 20.47
C PHE A 195 0.12 4.94 19.82
N LEU A 196 -0.76 4.23 19.11
CA LEU A 196 -1.93 4.82 18.47
C LEU A 196 -2.90 5.40 19.49
N ASP A 197 -3.09 4.75 20.64
CA ASP A 197 -3.92 5.26 21.74
C ASP A 197 -3.40 6.58 22.31
N VAL A 198 -2.10 6.66 22.62
CA VAL A 198 -1.42 7.89 23.08
C VAL A 198 -1.58 9.02 22.07
N ILE A 199 -1.40 8.72 20.78
CA ILE A 199 -1.51 9.71 19.70
C ILE A 199 -2.96 10.18 19.52
N GLN A 200 -3.93 9.27 19.57
CA GLN A 200 -5.35 9.59 19.45
C GLN A 200 -5.80 10.51 20.59
N HIS A 201 -5.52 10.12 21.84
CA HIS A 201 -5.81 10.95 23.02
C HIS A 201 -5.08 12.30 22.99
N GLY A 202 -3.81 12.30 22.56
CA GLY A 202 -3.03 13.51 22.38
C GLY A 202 -3.65 14.47 21.37
N SER A 203 -4.13 13.96 20.24
CA SER A 203 -4.80 14.76 19.21
C SER A 203 -6.10 15.40 19.73
N GLU A 204 -6.85 14.69 20.58
CA GLU A 204 -8.09 15.20 21.17
C GLU A 204 -7.82 16.29 22.20
N GLU A 205 -6.83 16.11 23.08
CA GLU A 205 -6.44 17.13 24.07
C GLU A 205 -5.90 18.40 23.41
N LEU A 206 -5.10 18.26 22.33
CA LEU A 206 -4.62 19.40 21.55
C LEU A 206 -5.75 20.19 20.88
N ARG A 207 -6.85 19.51 20.48
CA ARG A 207 -8.01 20.13 19.80
C ARG A 207 -9.05 20.71 20.76
N LYS A 208 -9.36 20.03 21.87
CA LYS A 208 -10.40 20.45 22.85
C LYS A 208 -10.12 21.80 23.49
N ARG A 209 -8.87 22.26 23.45
CA ARG A 209 -8.42 23.40 24.23
C ARG A 209 -7.84 24.51 23.34
N GLY A 210 -8.64 24.99 22.40
CA GLY A 210 -8.31 26.13 21.52
C GLY A 210 -8.06 27.47 22.22
N SER A 211 -7.97 27.50 23.56
CA SER A 211 -7.82 28.71 24.38
C SER A 211 -6.85 28.53 25.56
N ILE A 212 -5.79 27.71 25.42
CA ILE A 212 -4.70 27.65 26.43
C ILE A 212 -3.49 28.48 25.98
N SER A 213 -2.76 28.99 26.97
CA SER A 213 -1.43 29.59 26.79
C SER A 213 -0.46 28.66 26.05
N THR A 214 0.36 29.25 25.19
CA THR A 214 1.39 28.58 24.37
C THR A 214 2.29 27.65 25.19
N GLY A 215 2.65 28.04 26.42
CA GLY A 215 3.49 27.23 27.31
C GLY A 215 2.85 25.92 27.78
N THR A 216 1.52 25.88 27.92
CA THR A 216 0.81 24.65 28.30
C THR A 216 0.70 23.69 27.12
N LYS A 217 0.46 24.22 25.91
CA LYS A 217 0.45 23.45 24.67
C LYS A 217 1.81 22.79 24.42
N LEU A 218 2.90 23.54 24.63
CA LEU A 218 4.26 23.00 24.50
C LEU A 218 4.57 21.90 25.54
N LYS A 219 4.19 22.09 26.81
CA LYS A 219 4.35 21.05 27.85
C LYS A 219 3.57 19.77 27.51
N LEU A 220 2.33 19.92 27.03
CA LEU A 220 1.50 18.80 26.59
C LEU A 220 2.16 18.05 25.43
N LEU A 221 2.60 18.76 24.40
CA LEU A 221 3.31 18.18 23.26
C LEU A 221 4.56 17.41 23.69
N ILE A 222 5.40 17.99 24.58
CA ILE A 222 6.59 17.33 25.12
C ILE A 222 6.22 16.04 25.86
N ASN A 223 5.17 16.06 26.69
CA ASN A 223 4.72 14.88 27.43
C ASN A 223 4.17 13.79 26.50
N LEU A 224 3.44 14.17 25.46
CA LEU A 224 2.93 13.25 24.45
C LEU A 224 4.08 12.61 23.67
N LEU A 225 5.02 13.40 23.15
CA LEU A 225 6.20 12.89 22.46
C LEU A 225 7.04 11.96 23.36
N LYS A 226 7.23 12.30 24.64
CA LYS A 226 7.90 11.42 25.61
C LYS A 226 7.13 10.11 25.83
N SER A 227 5.80 10.16 25.85
CA SER A 227 4.96 8.97 26.04
C SER A 227 4.98 8.08 24.79
N SER A 228 4.88 8.68 23.60
CA SER A 228 5.05 7.97 22.32
C SER A 228 6.43 7.33 22.21
N ALA A 229 7.49 8.05 22.62
CA ALA A 229 8.87 7.55 22.59
C ALA A 229 9.09 6.29 23.44
N LYS A 230 8.38 6.15 24.57
CA LYS A 230 8.44 4.97 25.46
C LYS A 230 7.89 3.71 24.80
N ASN A 231 7.01 3.87 23.83
CA ASN A 231 6.41 2.75 23.10
C ASN A 231 7.30 2.28 21.94
N ILE A 232 8.45 2.91 21.69
CA ILE A 232 9.35 2.59 20.57
C ILE A 232 10.69 2.16 21.14
N ASN A 233 11.07 0.90 20.95
CA ASN A 233 12.27 0.29 21.52
C ASN A 233 13.53 0.44 20.66
N ASP A 234 13.39 0.82 19.39
CA ASP A 234 14.51 1.08 18.48
C ASP A 234 14.85 2.59 18.41
N PRO A 235 16.11 3.00 18.70
CA PRO A 235 16.49 4.41 18.71
C PRO A 235 16.31 5.13 17.37
N ARG A 236 16.66 4.49 16.24
CA ARG A 236 16.56 5.08 14.90
C ARG A 236 15.09 5.30 14.52
N ARG A 237 14.23 4.31 14.77
CA ARG A 237 12.78 4.41 14.53
C ARG A 237 12.12 5.41 15.44
N ARG A 238 12.55 5.49 16.70
CA ARG A 238 12.08 6.50 17.65
C ARG A 238 12.34 7.89 17.12
N GLU A 239 13.54 8.17 16.63
CA GLU A 239 13.88 9.46 16.04
C GLU A 239 13.01 9.78 14.81
N LEU A 240 12.94 8.86 13.84
CA LEU A 240 12.14 9.05 12.62
C LEU A 240 10.67 9.34 12.90
N ILE A 241 10.04 8.53 13.77
CA ILE A 241 8.63 8.69 14.13
C ILE A 241 8.41 10.02 14.87
N LEU A 242 9.28 10.38 15.82
CA LEU A 242 9.13 11.64 16.55
C LEU A 242 9.35 12.86 15.67
N ASN A 243 10.24 12.78 14.67
CA ASN A 243 10.44 13.85 13.70
C ASN A 243 9.19 14.02 12.83
N LEU A 244 8.65 12.92 12.29
CA LEU A 244 7.39 12.94 11.53
C LEU A 244 6.23 13.54 12.34
N LEU A 245 6.10 13.20 13.63
CA LEU A 245 5.06 13.75 14.50
C LEU A 245 5.22 15.26 14.76
N LYS A 246 6.45 15.79 14.68
CA LYS A 246 6.74 17.21 14.86
C LYS A 246 6.55 18.02 13.59
N SER A 247 7.12 17.55 12.48
CA SER A 247 7.20 18.29 11.20
C SER A 247 5.97 18.05 10.34
N GLY A 248 5.45 16.82 10.31
CA GLY A 248 4.44 16.39 9.34
C GLY A 248 4.95 16.35 7.90
N GLU A 249 6.27 16.47 7.69
CA GLU A 249 6.85 16.60 6.35
C GLU A 249 6.89 15.27 5.60
N TYR A 250 6.71 15.35 4.28
CA TYR A 250 6.75 14.19 3.39
C TYR A 250 8.09 13.47 3.46
N ASP A 251 9.20 14.21 3.49
CA ASP A 251 10.55 13.63 3.50
C ASP A 251 10.82 12.81 4.76
N ASP A 252 10.24 13.20 5.91
CA ASP A 252 10.36 12.42 7.14
C ASP A 252 9.54 11.12 7.08
N ALA A 253 8.37 11.16 6.43
CA ALA A 253 7.63 9.95 6.12
C ALA A 253 8.43 9.06 5.14
N ALA A 254 9.05 9.63 4.12
CA ALA A 254 9.86 8.89 3.15
C ALA A 254 11.06 8.19 3.81
N LYS A 255 11.77 8.86 4.73
CA LYS A 255 12.89 8.28 5.50
C LYS A 255 12.47 7.08 6.33
N PHE A 256 11.21 7.04 6.81
CA PHE A 256 10.71 5.84 7.50
C PHE A 256 10.73 4.60 6.58
N HIS A 257 10.45 4.78 5.28
CA HIS A 257 10.46 3.71 4.29
C HIS A 257 11.86 3.28 3.81
N GLU A 258 12.94 3.93 4.26
CA GLU A 258 14.32 3.60 3.82
C GLU A 258 14.80 2.22 4.23
N ASN A 259 14.27 1.64 5.31
CA ASN A 259 14.56 0.27 5.74
C ASN A 259 13.28 -0.43 6.23
N ALA A 260 12.13 -0.02 5.68
CA ALA A 260 10.83 -0.57 6.05
C ALA A 260 10.07 -0.96 4.80
N ILE A 261 9.50 -2.16 4.81
CA ILE A 261 8.61 -2.64 3.76
C ILE A 261 7.20 -2.72 4.33
N MET A 262 6.25 -2.03 3.70
CA MET A 262 4.84 -2.21 4.00
C MET A 262 4.35 -3.51 3.39
N ILE A 263 3.71 -4.36 4.19
CA ILE A 263 2.98 -5.54 3.72
C ILE A 263 1.49 -5.23 3.84
N GLY A 264 0.85 -4.98 2.70
CA GLY A 264 -0.54 -4.54 2.62
C GLY A 264 -1.43 -5.53 1.88
N CYS A 265 -2.72 -5.47 2.18
CA CYS A 265 -3.75 -6.08 1.36
C CYS A 265 -4.87 -5.08 1.10
N MET A 266 -5.20 -4.84 -0.17
CA MET A 266 -6.35 -4.05 -0.60
C MET A 266 -7.39 -4.95 -1.26
N HIS A 267 -8.56 -5.09 -0.63
CA HIS A 267 -9.63 -5.96 -1.10
C HIS A 267 -10.65 -5.15 -1.90
N PHE A 268 -10.69 -5.34 -3.22
CA PHE A 268 -11.67 -4.69 -4.08
C PHE A 268 -13.02 -5.42 -4.08
N MET A 269 -14.11 -4.66 -4.18
CA MET A 269 -15.46 -5.22 -4.25
C MET A 269 -15.80 -5.73 -5.64
N ASP A 270 -16.73 -6.66 -5.68
CA ASP A 270 -17.43 -7.18 -6.85
C ASP A 270 -18.94 -7.22 -6.59
N PRO A 271 -19.79 -7.58 -7.58
CA PRO A 271 -21.24 -7.50 -7.41
C PRO A 271 -21.79 -8.34 -6.25
N TRP A 272 -21.02 -9.32 -5.74
CA TRP A 272 -21.46 -10.21 -4.65
C TRP A 272 -21.11 -9.70 -3.24
N ASN A 273 -20.22 -8.72 -3.11
CA ASN A 273 -19.83 -8.14 -1.83
C ASN A 273 -19.81 -6.60 -1.89
N PHE A 274 -20.62 -6.04 -2.79
CA PHE A 274 -20.69 -4.61 -3.03
C PHE A 274 -21.36 -3.91 -1.85
N ASP A 275 -20.69 -2.90 -1.31
CA ASP A 275 -21.07 -2.17 -0.11
C ASP A 275 -20.99 -0.66 -0.39
N ILE A 276 -22.09 0.04 -0.14
CA ILE A 276 -22.22 1.48 -0.43
C ILE A 276 -21.40 2.33 0.55
N GLU A 277 -21.29 1.94 1.82
CA GLU A 277 -20.50 2.67 2.83
C GLU A 277 -19.00 2.62 2.45
N ARG A 278 -18.54 1.49 1.92
CA ARG A 278 -17.19 1.35 1.36
C ARG A 278 -16.98 2.26 0.15
N VAL A 279 -17.98 2.42 -0.72
CA VAL A 279 -17.93 3.34 -1.87
C VAL A 279 -17.87 4.80 -1.41
N GLN A 280 -18.68 5.20 -0.43
CA GLN A 280 -18.69 6.57 0.11
C GLN A 280 -17.36 6.99 0.74
N ARG A 281 -16.57 6.02 1.21
CA ARG A 281 -15.23 6.23 1.80
C ARG A 281 -14.09 5.73 0.90
N CYS A 282 -14.34 5.65 -0.40
CA CYS A 282 -13.31 5.21 -1.33
C CYS A 282 -12.18 6.24 -1.41
N VAL A 283 -10.94 5.76 -1.51
CA VAL A 283 -9.74 6.60 -1.68
C VAL A 283 -9.01 6.30 -3.00
N ILE A 284 -9.58 5.42 -3.83
CA ILE A 284 -9.05 5.01 -5.13
C ILE A 284 -10.12 5.31 -6.18
N HIS A 285 -9.80 6.14 -7.16
CA HIS A 285 -10.77 6.64 -8.12
C HIS A 285 -10.24 6.58 -9.54
N TYR A 286 -11.16 6.54 -10.51
CA TYR A 286 -10.87 6.84 -11.90
C TYR A 286 -11.25 8.28 -12.20
N SER A 287 -10.35 9.02 -12.84
CA SER A 287 -10.67 10.23 -13.56
C SER A 287 -11.16 9.87 -14.97
N LEU A 288 -12.29 10.45 -15.37
CA LEU A 288 -12.88 10.23 -16.69
C LEU A 288 -12.58 11.38 -17.64
N PRO A 289 -12.64 11.16 -18.98
CA PRO A 289 -12.40 12.22 -19.97
C PRO A 289 -13.36 13.41 -19.87
N ASP A 290 -14.54 13.23 -19.27
CA ASP A 290 -15.53 14.30 -19.03
C ASP A 290 -15.35 14.99 -17.67
N GLY A 291 -14.21 14.78 -16.99
CA GLY A 291 -13.87 15.43 -15.73
C GLY A 291 -14.51 14.80 -14.49
N ARG A 292 -15.38 13.79 -14.64
CA ARG A 292 -15.94 13.07 -13.49
C ARG A 292 -14.87 12.21 -12.79
N ILE A 293 -15.02 12.07 -11.48
CA ILE A 293 -14.23 11.17 -10.65
C ILE A 293 -15.16 10.09 -10.10
N ILE A 294 -14.85 8.83 -10.35
CA ILE A 294 -15.70 7.70 -9.93
C ILE A 294 -14.89 6.74 -9.04
N PRO A 295 -15.42 6.33 -7.86
CA PRO A 295 -14.81 5.31 -7.01
C PRO A 295 -14.49 4.03 -7.77
N PHE A 296 -13.30 3.45 -7.52
CA PHE A 296 -12.77 2.31 -8.26
C PHE A 296 -13.76 1.14 -8.34
N CYS A 297 -14.35 0.76 -7.21
CA CYS A 297 -15.26 -0.38 -7.16
C CYS A 297 -16.58 -0.08 -7.85
N SER A 298 -17.13 1.12 -7.72
CA SER A 298 -18.39 1.47 -8.43
C SER A 298 -18.15 1.59 -9.93
N TYR A 299 -17.00 2.14 -10.35
CA TYR A 299 -16.61 2.16 -11.76
C TYR A 299 -16.61 0.75 -12.35
N ASN A 300 -15.85 -0.16 -11.75
CA ASN A 300 -15.63 -1.50 -12.29
C ASN A 300 -16.88 -2.37 -12.33
N ASN A 301 -17.81 -2.18 -11.40
CA ASN A 301 -18.99 -3.02 -11.27
C ASN A 301 -20.26 -2.44 -11.89
N LEU A 302 -20.36 -1.11 -11.98
CA LEU A 302 -21.62 -0.44 -12.37
C LEU A 302 -21.48 0.49 -13.58
N HIS A 303 -20.36 1.21 -13.71
CA HIS A 303 -20.25 2.31 -14.69
C HIS A 303 -19.37 2.00 -15.90
N ARG A 304 -18.48 1.00 -15.79
CA ARG A 304 -17.45 0.71 -16.79
C ARG A 304 -18.03 0.57 -18.20
N GLU A 305 -19.05 -0.26 -18.39
CA GLU A 305 -19.62 -0.52 -19.71
C GLU A 305 -20.17 0.76 -20.38
N ALA A 306 -20.92 1.56 -19.62
CA ALA A 306 -21.47 2.82 -20.11
C ALA A 306 -20.38 3.85 -20.43
N VAL A 307 -19.33 3.92 -19.60
CA VAL A 307 -18.18 4.79 -19.82
C VAL A 307 -17.39 4.35 -21.06
N GLU A 308 -17.05 3.06 -21.17
CA GLU A 308 -16.32 2.52 -22.32
C GLU A 308 -17.12 2.72 -23.62
N LYS A 309 -18.44 2.48 -23.62
CA LYS A 309 -19.28 2.74 -24.80
C LYS A 309 -19.25 4.22 -25.24
N ARG A 310 -19.13 5.16 -24.29
CA ARG A 310 -19.15 6.59 -24.58
C ARG A 310 -17.79 7.15 -25.00
N PHE A 311 -16.71 6.64 -24.41
CA PHE A 311 -15.37 7.25 -24.55
C PHE A 311 -14.32 6.36 -25.20
N SER A 312 -14.61 5.08 -25.45
CA SER A 312 -13.65 4.21 -26.12
C SER A 312 -13.44 4.64 -27.57
N ILE A 313 -12.18 4.56 -27.99
CA ILE A 313 -11.79 4.77 -29.39
C ILE A 313 -11.52 3.37 -29.95
N PRO A 314 -12.17 2.98 -31.06
CA PRO A 314 -11.89 1.71 -31.71
C PRO A 314 -10.40 1.59 -32.04
N LEU A 315 -9.82 0.41 -31.83
CA LEU A 315 -8.49 0.12 -32.33
C LEU A 315 -8.53 0.14 -33.86
N ASN A 316 -7.87 1.12 -34.48
CA ASN A 316 -7.62 1.09 -35.91
C ASN A 316 -6.78 -0.15 -36.21
N LYS A 317 -7.28 -1.05 -37.08
CA LYS A 317 -6.65 -2.34 -37.43
C LYS A 317 -5.23 -2.23 -37.99
N THR A 318 -4.72 -1.03 -38.26
CA THR A 318 -3.42 -0.77 -38.89
C THR A 318 -2.25 -0.53 -37.93
N SER A 319 -2.45 -0.46 -36.61
CA SER A 319 -1.32 -0.46 -35.67
C SER A 319 -1.04 -1.86 -35.14
N THR A 320 -0.53 -2.73 -36.01
CA THR A 320 0.34 -3.83 -35.55
C THR A 320 1.49 -3.20 -34.77
N ARG A 321 1.40 -3.23 -33.44
CA ARG A 321 2.55 -2.99 -32.57
C ARG A 321 3.59 -4.05 -32.92
N GLN A 322 4.64 -3.62 -33.61
CA GLN A 322 5.92 -4.34 -33.65
C GLN A 322 6.50 -4.46 -32.24
#